data_AF-A0A3N5TA52-F1
#
_entry.id   AF-A0A3N5TA52-F1
#
_cell.length_a   1.000
_cell.length_b   1.000
_cell.length_c   1.000
_cell.angle_alpha   90.00
_cell.angle_beta   90.00
_cell.angle_gamma   90.00
#
_symmetry.space_group_name_H-M   'P 1'
#
loop_
_entity.id
_entity.type
_entity.pdbx_description
1 polymer ?
#
loop_
_entity_poly.entity_id
_entity_poly.type
_entity_poly.pdbx_seq_one_letter_code
_entity_poly.pdbx_strand_id
1 'polypeptide(L)'
;MKQTVDIILCRPDERRACCACCGAFNLRDISRKSIMAFLKNGAKGVCSDAAERAGVLSSHPRDESAHICPFQGYTGNKELPGCLVHPSVAGEDGRDRSLYGAEICEAFFCPAHFLLDSPAKHRLLAHVTDWYRYSIAIVDPLGFAWMLAEARKYADGHTGGSLLEKKTAMAINAGLEMHAGFMNGIEGALFEYSQSEYLLNYHRFSPGSGSPQTENHRRAIREMILRLLA
;
A
#
# COMPACT_ATOMS: atom_id res chain seq x y z
N MET A 1 -5.74 22.81 -13.01
CA MET A 1 -4.88 22.94 -11.81
C MET A 1 -3.85 21.82 -11.84
N LYS A 2 -2.55 22.11 -11.75
CA LYS A 2 -1.54 21.05 -11.53
C LYS A 2 -1.74 20.52 -10.12
N GLN A 3 -2.04 19.23 -9.96
CA GLN A 3 -2.10 18.60 -8.64
C GLN A 3 -0.68 18.62 -8.04
N THR A 4 -0.48 19.36 -6.94
CA THR A 4 0.80 19.45 -6.23
C THR A 4 0.87 18.37 -5.16
N VAL A 5 1.97 17.61 -5.11
CA VAL A 5 2.24 16.65 -4.03
C VAL A 5 2.79 17.42 -2.82
N ASP A 6 2.05 17.44 -1.73
CA ASP A 6 2.39 18.12 -0.47
C ASP A 6 3.17 17.22 0.50
N ILE A 7 2.86 15.93 0.52
CA ILE A 7 3.49 14.90 1.36
C ILE A 7 3.84 13.70 0.49
N ILE A 8 5.12 13.31 0.52
CA ILE A 8 5.63 12.12 -0.17
C ILE A 8 5.32 10.87 0.66
N LEU A 9 4.64 9.89 0.06
CA LEU A 9 4.20 8.64 0.69
C LEU A 9 5.10 7.42 0.35
N CYS A 10 6.07 7.55 -0.56
CA CYS A 10 6.88 6.38 -0.96
C CYS A 10 7.74 5.82 0.20
N ARG A 11 8.35 6.72 0.99
CA ARG A 11 9.12 6.41 2.21
C ARG A 11 9.12 7.66 3.10
N PRO A 12 7.99 7.96 3.76
CA PRO A 12 7.85 9.20 4.52
C PRO A 12 8.77 9.26 5.75
N ASP A 13 9.20 8.10 6.27
CA ASP A 13 10.10 8.00 7.42
C ASP A 13 10.80 6.63 7.51
N GLU A 14 11.48 6.38 8.63
CA GLU A 14 12.17 5.12 8.90
C GLU A 14 11.25 3.97 9.35
N ARG A 15 9.93 4.14 9.39
CA ARG A 15 8.99 3.09 9.81
C ARG A 15 8.14 2.58 8.65
N ARG A 16 8.05 3.35 7.58
CA ARG A 16 7.10 3.11 6.49
C ARG A 16 7.77 3.26 5.15
N ALA A 17 7.54 2.25 4.35
CA ALA A 17 7.73 2.27 2.92
C ALA A 17 6.79 1.22 2.35
N CYS A 18 6.49 1.33 1.07
CA CYS A 18 5.83 0.26 0.34
C CYS A 18 6.66 -0.11 -0.89
N CYS A 19 6.23 -1.16 -1.57
CA CYS A 19 6.75 -1.60 -2.86
C CYS A 19 5.60 -1.82 -3.87
N ALA A 20 4.48 -1.12 -3.64
CA ALA A 20 3.27 -1.28 -4.45
C ALA A 20 3.51 -0.87 -5.91
N CYS A 21 4.18 0.27 -6.13
CA CYS A 21 4.57 0.77 -7.46
C CYS A 21 5.55 -0.15 -8.21
N CYS A 22 6.19 -1.09 -7.50
CA CYS A 22 7.08 -2.07 -8.12
C CYS A 22 6.37 -3.42 -8.35
N GLY A 23 5.08 -3.52 -8.00
CA GLY A 23 4.24 -4.67 -8.29
C GLY A 23 4.14 -5.72 -7.18
N ALA A 24 4.73 -5.53 -6.00
CA ALA A 24 4.63 -6.53 -4.91
C ALA A 24 3.18 -6.86 -4.53
N PHE A 25 2.29 -5.86 -4.53
CA PHE A 25 0.87 -6.06 -4.21
C PHE A 25 0.03 -6.49 -5.42
N ASN A 26 0.68 -6.79 -6.56
CA ASN A 26 0.10 -7.50 -7.69
C ASN A 26 0.57 -8.97 -7.78
N LEU A 27 1.26 -9.49 -6.75
CA LEU A 27 1.47 -10.92 -6.57
C LEU A 27 0.13 -11.64 -6.30
N ARG A 28 0.05 -12.93 -6.63
CA ARG A 28 -1.15 -13.75 -6.43
C ARG A 28 -1.53 -13.88 -4.95
N ASP A 29 -0.55 -14.09 -4.09
CA ASP A 29 -0.71 -14.07 -2.63
C ASP A 29 -0.04 -12.82 -2.08
N ILE A 30 -0.86 -11.85 -1.67
CA ILE A 30 -0.44 -10.60 -1.01
C ILE A 30 -0.52 -10.70 0.52
N SER A 31 -0.71 -11.90 1.08
CA SER A 31 -0.60 -12.09 2.53
C SER A 31 0.74 -11.56 3.03
N ARG A 32 0.75 -11.02 4.26
CA ARG A 32 1.99 -10.52 4.89
C ARG A 32 3.13 -11.54 4.77
N LYS A 33 2.84 -12.82 5.05
CA LYS A 33 3.84 -13.90 4.98
C LYS A 33 4.45 -14.04 3.58
N SER A 34 3.61 -14.02 2.54
CA SER A 34 4.06 -14.12 1.15
C SER A 34 4.91 -12.92 0.75
N ILE A 35 4.44 -11.70 1.00
CA ILE A 35 5.19 -10.47 0.68
C ILE A 35 6.52 -10.44 1.44
N MET A 36 6.53 -10.81 2.72
CA MET A 36 7.78 -10.90 3.50
C MET A 36 8.76 -11.89 2.88
N ALA A 37 8.30 -13.06 2.42
CA ALA A 37 9.16 -14.06 1.78
C ALA A 37 9.72 -13.56 0.44
N PHE A 38 8.87 -12.91 -0.38
CA PHE A 38 9.28 -12.27 -1.63
C PHE A 38 10.38 -11.23 -1.39
N LEU A 39 10.19 -10.31 -0.44
CA LEU A 39 11.16 -9.26 -0.13
C LEU A 39 12.49 -9.81 0.42
N LYS A 40 12.45 -10.88 1.23
CA LYS A 40 13.66 -11.57 1.72
C LYS A 40 14.48 -12.18 0.59
N ASN A 41 13.82 -12.73 -0.42
CA ASN A 41 14.51 -13.33 -1.56
C ASN A 41 15.09 -12.26 -2.50
N GLY A 42 14.50 -11.07 -2.54
CA GLY A 42 15.01 -9.94 -3.32
C GLY A 42 16.45 -9.55 -2.98
N ALA A 43 16.89 -9.69 -1.73
CA ALA A 43 18.25 -9.33 -1.31
C ALA A 43 19.34 -10.27 -1.88
N LYS A 44 18.98 -11.46 -2.38
CA LYS A 44 19.95 -12.51 -2.76
C LYS A 44 20.57 -12.35 -4.15
N GLY A 45 20.18 -11.34 -4.94
CA GLY A 45 20.54 -11.24 -6.36
C GLY A 45 20.69 -9.82 -6.89
N VAL A 46 21.32 -8.91 -6.13
CA VAL A 46 21.50 -7.50 -6.56
C VAL A 46 22.46 -7.36 -7.74
N CYS A 47 23.25 -8.39 -8.05
CA CYS A 47 24.27 -8.36 -9.10
C CYS A 47 23.79 -8.74 -10.52
N SER A 48 22.56 -9.23 -10.71
CA SER A 48 22.04 -9.66 -12.02
C SER A 48 21.08 -8.65 -12.67
N ASP A 49 20.91 -8.74 -13.98
CA ASP A 49 19.99 -7.87 -14.74
C ASP A 49 18.51 -8.27 -14.56
N ALA A 50 17.58 -7.37 -14.93
CA ALA A 50 16.15 -7.54 -14.68
C ALA A 50 15.59 -8.84 -15.25
N ALA A 51 15.93 -9.16 -16.50
CA ALA A 51 15.42 -10.33 -17.21
C ALA A 51 15.90 -11.64 -16.56
N GLU A 52 17.18 -11.72 -16.23
CA GLU A 52 17.77 -12.86 -15.52
C GLU A 52 17.11 -13.05 -14.15
N ARG A 53 16.90 -11.94 -13.43
CA ARG A 53 16.34 -11.96 -12.09
C ARG A 53 14.83 -12.26 -12.07
N ALA A 54 14.09 -11.84 -13.09
CA ALA A 54 12.67 -12.21 -13.26
C ALA A 54 12.50 -13.72 -13.47
N GLY A 55 13.43 -14.39 -14.16
CA GLY A 55 13.44 -15.85 -14.28
C GLY A 55 13.79 -16.59 -12.98
N VAL A 56 14.54 -15.94 -12.08
CA VAL A 56 14.96 -16.50 -10.78
C VAL A 56 13.91 -16.27 -9.67
N LEU A 57 13.20 -15.15 -9.70
CA LEU A 57 12.12 -14.87 -8.77
C LEU A 57 10.87 -15.60 -9.24
N SER A 58 10.41 -16.60 -8.48
CA SER A 58 9.12 -17.27 -8.70
C SER A 58 7.94 -16.34 -8.39
N SER A 59 7.80 -15.23 -9.11
CA SER A 59 6.67 -14.34 -9.00
C SER A 59 5.49 -14.95 -9.76
N HIS A 60 4.42 -15.22 -9.04
CA HIS A 60 3.14 -15.59 -9.65
C HIS A 60 2.29 -14.32 -9.63
N PRO A 61 2.27 -13.52 -10.71
CA PRO A 61 1.40 -12.35 -10.78
C PRO A 61 -0.07 -12.79 -10.69
N ARG A 62 -0.90 -11.91 -10.15
CA ARG A 62 -2.35 -12.14 -10.06
C ARG A 62 -3.12 -11.84 -11.35
N ASP A 63 -2.47 -11.14 -12.26
CA ASP A 63 -2.99 -10.68 -13.55
C ASP A 63 -1.86 -10.72 -14.59
N GLU A 64 -2.14 -11.10 -15.85
CA GLU A 64 -1.11 -11.22 -16.89
C GLU A 64 -0.50 -9.88 -17.29
N SER A 65 -1.23 -8.77 -17.08
CA SER A 65 -0.74 -7.41 -17.30
C SER A 65 0.07 -6.86 -16.11
N ALA A 66 0.13 -7.60 -15.00
CA ALA A 66 0.86 -7.15 -13.82
C ALA A 66 2.37 -7.26 -14.01
N HIS A 67 3.02 -6.11 -13.92
CA HIS A 67 4.46 -5.98 -13.98
C HIS A 67 5.04 -6.04 -12.56
N ILE A 68 5.95 -6.98 -12.30
CA ILE A 68 6.61 -7.17 -11.01
C ILE A 68 8.10 -6.92 -11.18
N CYS A 69 8.56 -5.77 -10.70
CA CYS A 69 9.96 -5.41 -10.79
C CYS A 69 10.80 -6.36 -9.92
N PRO A 70 11.86 -6.99 -10.46
CA PRO A 70 12.61 -7.96 -9.70
C PRO A 70 13.42 -7.31 -8.57
N PHE A 71 13.80 -6.03 -8.67
CA PHE A 71 14.69 -5.32 -7.73
C PHE A 71 14.06 -4.89 -6.40
N GLN A 72 12.91 -5.47 -6.04
CA GLN A 72 12.27 -5.23 -4.76
C GLN A 72 12.94 -6.04 -3.66
N GLY A 73 13.06 -5.48 -2.46
CA GLY A 73 13.54 -6.20 -1.28
C GLY A 73 13.49 -5.34 -0.02
N TYR A 74 14.06 -5.86 1.06
CA TYR A 74 14.25 -5.08 2.28
C TYR A 74 15.44 -4.13 2.16
N THR A 75 15.26 -2.91 2.63
CA THR A 75 16.22 -1.81 2.50
C THR A 75 16.47 -1.14 3.86
N GLY A 76 17.73 -0.77 4.11
CA GLY A 76 18.17 -0.14 5.35
C GLY A 76 18.07 -1.04 6.58
N ASN A 77 18.36 -0.46 7.75
CA ASN A 77 18.52 -1.22 9.01
C ASN A 77 17.23 -1.79 9.61
N LYS A 78 16.05 -1.30 9.17
CA LYS A 78 14.74 -1.67 9.73
C LYS A 78 13.95 -2.64 8.84
N GLU A 79 14.61 -3.22 7.84
CA GLU A 79 13.99 -4.14 6.89
C GLU A 79 12.69 -3.58 6.29
N LEU A 80 12.74 -2.36 5.74
CA LEU A 80 11.57 -1.76 5.07
C LEU A 80 11.55 -2.16 3.58
N PRO A 81 10.37 -2.45 3.01
CA PRO A 81 10.27 -2.72 1.57
C PRO A 81 10.80 -1.54 0.75
N GLY A 82 11.49 -1.81 -0.34
CA GLY A 82 11.99 -0.78 -1.24
C GLY A 82 12.71 -1.34 -2.45
N CYS A 83 13.21 -0.43 -3.27
CA CYS A 83 14.03 -0.76 -4.44
C CYS A 83 15.51 -0.89 -4.03
N LEU A 84 16.10 -2.05 -4.34
CA LEU A 84 17.48 -2.40 -3.98
C LEU A 84 18.53 -1.71 -4.87
N VAL A 85 18.11 -1.17 -6.02
CA VAL A 85 18.96 -0.43 -6.96
C VAL A 85 18.68 1.07 -6.94
N HIS A 86 17.89 1.54 -5.97
CA HIS A 86 17.63 2.96 -5.79
C HIS A 86 18.90 3.65 -5.27
N PRO A 87 19.26 4.86 -5.75
CA PRO A 87 20.49 5.55 -5.33
C PRO A 87 20.59 5.79 -3.82
N SER A 88 19.47 6.05 -3.15
CA SER A 88 19.46 6.18 -1.68
C SER A 88 19.68 4.88 -0.91
N VAL A 89 19.68 3.73 -1.59
CA VAL A 89 19.89 2.39 -1.01
C VAL A 89 21.23 1.81 -1.46
N ALA A 90 21.52 1.86 -2.77
CA ALA A 90 22.73 1.29 -3.36
C ALA A 90 23.95 2.24 -3.32
N GLY A 91 23.74 3.55 -3.12
CA GLY A 91 24.78 4.57 -3.21
C GLY A 91 25.09 5.04 -4.64
N GLU A 92 24.58 4.34 -5.66
CA GLU A 92 24.63 4.69 -7.07
C GLU A 92 23.26 4.49 -7.73
N ASP A 93 22.97 5.24 -8.80
CA ASP A 93 21.68 5.13 -9.47
C ASP A 93 21.66 3.91 -10.41
N GLY A 94 21.13 2.80 -9.91
CA GLY A 94 20.92 1.57 -10.69
C GLY A 94 19.52 1.43 -11.26
N ARG A 95 18.68 2.49 -11.25
CA ARG A 95 17.26 2.39 -11.64
C ARG A 95 17.05 2.08 -13.12
N ASP A 96 18.03 2.28 -13.99
CA ASP A 96 17.98 1.84 -15.39
C ASP A 96 17.98 0.31 -15.55
N ARG A 97 18.42 -0.42 -14.53
CA ARG A 97 18.28 -1.87 -14.47
C ARG A 97 16.87 -2.29 -14.06
N SER A 98 16.06 -1.38 -13.51
CA SER A 98 14.69 -1.71 -13.08
C SER A 98 13.78 -2.02 -14.27
N LEU A 99 12.58 -2.54 -13.99
CA LEU A 99 11.61 -2.85 -15.03
C LEU A 99 11.08 -1.59 -15.77
N TYR A 100 11.18 -0.43 -15.13
CA TYR A 100 10.61 0.83 -15.65
C TYR A 100 11.66 1.86 -16.08
N GLY A 101 12.93 1.67 -15.71
CA GLY A 101 14.00 2.65 -15.96
C GLY A 101 14.00 3.84 -14.98
N ALA A 102 15.11 4.60 -14.96
CA ALA A 102 15.31 5.70 -14.00
C ALA A 102 14.31 6.84 -14.18
N GLU A 103 14.06 7.25 -15.43
CA GLU A 103 13.18 8.38 -15.76
C GLU A 103 11.74 8.17 -15.24
N ILE A 104 11.15 7.00 -15.51
CA ILE A 104 9.80 6.66 -15.04
C ILE A 104 9.79 6.56 -13.52
N CYS A 105 10.78 5.86 -12.94
CA CYS A 105 10.86 5.69 -11.49
C CYS A 105 11.01 7.02 -10.73
N GLU A 106 11.66 8.02 -11.33
CA GLU A 106 11.84 9.35 -10.75
C GLU A 106 10.56 10.21 -10.81
N ALA A 107 9.85 10.16 -11.94
CA ALA A 107 8.69 11.01 -12.17
C ALA A 107 7.38 10.43 -11.57
N PHE A 108 7.37 9.15 -11.18
CA PHE A 108 6.14 8.46 -10.82
C PHE A 108 5.69 8.70 -9.37
N PHE A 109 4.43 9.13 -9.22
CA PHE A 109 3.69 9.11 -7.96
C PHE A 109 2.44 8.25 -8.10
N CYS A 110 2.23 7.32 -7.16
CA CYS A 110 1.07 6.43 -7.19
C CYS A 110 -0.25 7.18 -6.89
N PRO A 111 -1.41 6.57 -7.22
CA PRO A 111 -2.72 7.20 -7.01
C PRO A 111 -2.97 7.72 -5.59
N ALA A 112 -2.44 7.05 -4.56
CA ALA A 112 -2.57 7.49 -3.16
C ALA A 112 -2.04 8.91 -2.90
N HIS A 113 -1.05 9.40 -3.66
CA HIS A 113 -0.55 10.77 -3.52
C HIS A 113 -1.58 11.82 -3.92
N PHE A 114 -2.52 11.47 -4.79
CA PHE A 114 -3.50 12.39 -5.36
C PHE A 114 -4.90 12.16 -4.78
N LEU A 115 -5.24 10.92 -4.43
CA LEU A 115 -6.55 10.54 -3.91
C LEU A 115 -6.71 10.76 -2.41
N LEU A 116 -5.61 10.75 -1.64
CA LEU A 116 -5.64 11.17 -0.24
C LEU A 116 -5.45 12.68 -0.15
N ASP A 117 -6.33 13.35 0.58
CA ASP A 117 -6.13 14.75 0.95
C ASP A 117 -5.08 14.89 2.06
N SER A 118 -4.59 16.11 2.29
CA SER A 118 -3.56 16.38 3.32
C SER A 118 -3.99 15.88 4.71
N PRO A 119 -5.24 16.11 5.20
CA PRO A 119 -5.69 15.54 6.46
C PRO A 119 -5.62 14.00 6.51
N ALA A 120 -6.04 13.29 5.47
CA ALA A 120 -5.97 11.83 5.41
C ALA A 120 -4.52 11.34 5.39
N LYS A 121 -3.62 12.00 4.65
CA LYS A 121 -2.18 11.69 4.68
C LYS A 121 -1.59 11.85 6.07
N HIS A 122 -1.88 12.95 6.79
CA HIS A 122 -1.43 13.11 8.17
C HIS A 122 -1.97 12.02 9.10
N ARG A 123 -3.24 11.62 8.95
CA ARG A 123 -3.83 10.53 9.74
C ARG A 123 -3.24 9.17 9.41
N LEU A 124 -2.95 8.90 8.13
CA LEU A 124 -2.19 7.71 7.72
C LEU A 124 -0.84 7.69 8.44
N LEU A 125 -0.13 8.82 8.42
CA LEU A 125 1.16 8.96 9.06
C LEU A 125 1.11 9.02 10.61
N ALA A 126 -0.03 9.29 11.22
CA ALA A 126 -0.19 9.26 12.67
C ALA A 126 -0.58 7.86 13.17
N HIS A 127 -1.42 7.14 12.43
CA HIS A 127 -2.08 5.94 12.93
C HIS A 127 -1.48 4.63 12.43
N VAL A 128 -0.88 4.63 11.24
CA VAL A 128 -0.41 3.40 10.60
C VAL A 128 1.10 3.41 10.58
N THR A 129 1.73 2.71 11.52
CA THR A 129 3.20 2.65 11.65
C THR A 129 3.79 1.35 11.12
N ASP A 130 2.97 0.34 10.88
CA ASP A 130 3.39 -0.94 10.31
C ASP A 130 3.42 -0.85 8.77
N TRP A 131 4.53 -1.23 8.16
CA TRP A 131 4.74 -1.07 6.71
C TRP A 131 3.74 -1.87 5.86
N TYR A 132 3.26 -3.03 6.36
CA TYR A 132 2.34 -3.86 5.59
C TYR A 132 0.96 -3.20 5.55
N ARG A 133 0.41 -2.81 6.70
CA ARG A 133 -0.85 -2.05 6.75
C ARG A 133 -0.76 -0.71 6.05
N TYR A 134 0.40 -0.06 6.14
CA TYR A 134 0.69 1.14 5.38
C TYR A 134 0.57 0.87 3.88
N SER A 135 1.19 -0.20 3.38
CA SER A 135 1.11 -0.59 1.97
C SER A 135 -0.32 -0.90 1.54
N ILE A 136 -1.13 -1.54 2.39
CA ILE A 136 -2.55 -1.77 2.14
C ILE A 136 -3.32 -0.46 1.97
N ALA A 137 -3.07 0.54 2.82
CA ALA A 137 -3.66 1.87 2.67
C ALA A 137 -3.17 2.62 1.41
N ILE A 138 -1.94 2.34 0.94
CA ILE A 138 -1.43 2.90 -0.32
C ILE A 138 -2.03 2.22 -1.55
N VAL A 139 -2.27 0.90 -1.48
CA VAL A 139 -2.93 0.14 -2.54
C VAL A 139 -4.40 0.55 -2.67
N ASP A 140 -5.10 0.73 -1.54
CA ASP A 140 -6.48 1.20 -1.52
C ASP A 140 -6.66 2.52 -0.73
N PRO A 141 -6.29 3.67 -1.31
CA PRO A 141 -6.37 4.96 -0.63
C PRO A 141 -7.80 5.38 -0.28
N LEU A 142 -8.79 5.14 -1.16
CA LEU A 142 -10.17 5.51 -0.84
C LEU A 142 -10.80 4.57 0.19
N GLY A 143 -10.38 3.29 0.23
CA GLY A 143 -10.77 2.39 1.30
C GLY A 143 -10.27 2.86 2.66
N PHE A 144 -8.99 3.26 2.73
CA PHE A 144 -8.43 3.87 3.94
C PHE A 144 -9.17 5.16 4.35
N ALA A 145 -9.40 6.07 3.41
CA ALA A 145 -10.13 7.32 3.66
C ALA A 145 -11.55 7.06 4.17
N TRP A 146 -12.22 6.05 3.62
CA TRP A 146 -13.54 5.62 4.09
C TRP A 146 -13.48 5.07 5.52
N MET A 147 -12.49 4.24 5.86
CA MET A 147 -12.33 3.73 7.24
C MET A 147 -12.12 4.88 8.23
N LEU A 148 -11.33 5.90 7.86
CA LEU A 148 -11.15 7.10 8.67
C LEU A 148 -12.48 7.83 8.89
N ALA A 149 -13.28 8.01 7.83
CA ALA A 149 -14.58 8.67 7.92
C ALA A 149 -15.55 7.86 8.80
N GLU A 150 -15.59 6.54 8.69
CA GLU A 150 -16.42 5.69 9.56
C GLU A 150 -15.99 5.77 11.02
N ALA A 151 -14.69 5.75 11.31
CA ALA A 151 -14.20 5.90 12.68
C ALA A 151 -14.53 7.27 13.30
N ARG A 152 -14.50 8.35 12.49
CA ARG A 152 -14.82 9.71 12.95
C ARG A 152 -16.28 9.86 13.39
N LYS A 153 -17.23 9.21 12.71
CA LYS A 153 -18.66 9.25 13.09
C LYS A 153 -18.91 8.85 14.54
N TYR A 154 -18.08 7.98 15.10
CA TYR A 154 -18.18 7.53 16.49
C TYR A 154 -17.31 8.36 17.45
N ALA A 155 -16.34 9.11 16.92
CA ALA A 155 -15.49 10.01 17.68
C ALA A 155 -16.16 11.37 17.95
N ASP A 156 -16.99 11.87 17.03
CA ASP A 156 -17.62 13.20 17.08
C ASP A 156 -18.62 13.41 18.26
N GLY A 157 -18.90 12.36 19.05
CA GLY A 157 -19.68 12.44 20.30
C GLY A 157 -18.86 12.54 21.59
N HIS A 158 -17.52 12.46 21.51
CA HIS A 158 -16.64 12.41 22.68
C HIS A 158 -15.63 13.56 22.63
N THR A 159 -15.45 14.29 23.74
CA THR A 159 -14.39 15.29 23.87
C THR A 159 -13.04 14.64 23.59
N GLY A 160 -12.41 15.03 22.48
CA GLY A 160 -11.22 14.40 21.92
C GLY A 160 -10.07 14.31 22.93
N GLY A 161 -9.81 13.10 23.40
CA GLY A 161 -8.72 12.77 24.31
C GLY A 161 -7.75 11.75 23.71
N SER A 162 -6.55 11.65 24.29
CA SER A 162 -5.51 10.70 23.86
C SER A 162 -5.98 9.24 23.77
N LEU A 163 -6.97 8.84 24.59
CA LEU A 163 -7.53 7.49 24.56
C LEU A 163 -8.38 7.23 23.30
N LEU A 164 -9.23 8.19 22.91
CA LEU A 164 -10.05 8.06 21.71
C LEU A 164 -9.17 7.98 20.47
N GLU A 165 -8.14 8.81 20.39
CA GLU A 165 -7.16 8.78 19.31
C GLU A 165 -6.46 7.41 19.19
N LYS A 166 -6.09 6.80 20.32
CA LYS A 166 -5.52 5.44 20.36
C LYS A 166 -6.53 4.39 19.90
N LYS A 167 -7.78 4.45 20.38
CA LYS A 167 -8.85 3.55 19.93
C LYS A 167 -9.12 3.69 18.43
N THR A 168 -9.14 4.91 17.90
CA THR A 168 -9.24 5.18 16.46
C THR A 168 -8.08 4.55 15.70
N ALA A 169 -6.84 4.76 16.14
CA ALA A 169 -5.68 4.12 15.51
C ALA A 169 -5.80 2.59 15.52
N MET A 170 -6.22 1.98 16.63
CA MET A 170 -6.45 0.54 16.74
C MET A 170 -7.54 0.06 15.76
N ALA A 171 -8.67 0.76 15.70
CA ALA A 171 -9.78 0.44 14.80
C ALA A 171 -9.37 0.49 13.32
N ILE A 172 -8.64 1.52 12.92
CA ILE A 172 -8.13 1.66 11.55
C ILE A 172 -7.15 0.55 11.20
N ASN A 173 -6.20 0.22 12.09
CA ASN A 173 -5.25 -0.86 11.82
C ASN A 173 -5.94 -2.24 11.74
N ALA A 174 -6.96 -2.49 12.57
CA ALA A 174 -7.77 -3.71 12.48
C ALA A 174 -8.57 -3.76 11.17
N GLY A 175 -9.15 -2.64 10.74
CA GLY A 175 -9.84 -2.52 9.45
C GLY A 175 -8.92 -2.78 8.25
N LEU A 176 -7.70 -2.23 8.27
CA LEU A 176 -6.70 -2.47 7.23
C LEU A 176 -6.25 -3.94 7.19
N GLU A 177 -6.08 -4.59 8.34
CA GLU A 177 -5.74 -6.03 8.39
C GLU A 177 -6.87 -6.89 7.80
N MET A 178 -8.12 -6.63 8.18
CA MET A 178 -9.29 -7.31 7.62
C MET A 178 -9.39 -7.07 6.11
N HIS A 179 -9.14 -5.85 5.67
CA HIS A 179 -9.18 -5.48 4.26
C HIS A 179 -8.06 -6.14 3.44
N ALA A 180 -6.87 -6.30 4.01
CA ALA A 180 -5.78 -7.06 3.39
C ALA A 180 -6.20 -8.51 3.12
N GLY A 181 -6.85 -9.15 4.10
CA GLY A 181 -7.39 -10.50 3.94
C GLY A 181 -8.45 -10.60 2.85
N PHE A 182 -9.36 -9.62 2.77
CA PHE A 182 -10.37 -9.53 1.72
C PHE A 182 -9.73 -9.37 0.32
N MET A 183 -8.81 -8.40 0.16
CA MET A 183 -8.13 -8.14 -1.11
C MET A 183 -7.34 -9.34 -1.61
N ASN A 184 -6.77 -10.14 -0.72
CA ASN A 184 -6.02 -11.34 -1.11
C ASN A 184 -6.89 -12.34 -1.91
N GLY A 185 -8.21 -12.35 -1.69
CA GLY A 185 -9.15 -13.21 -2.40
C GLY A 185 -9.79 -12.61 -3.65
N ILE A 186 -9.51 -11.34 -3.98
CA ILE A 186 -10.06 -10.68 -5.18
C ILE A 186 -9.25 -11.13 -6.39
N GLU A 187 -9.83 -11.33 -7.58
CA GLU A 187 -9.04 -11.62 -8.79
C GLU A 187 -8.49 -10.34 -9.46
N GLY A 188 -7.66 -10.42 -10.51
CA GLY A 188 -7.19 -9.26 -11.32
C GLY A 188 -6.24 -8.29 -10.61
N ALA A 189 -5.81 -7.19 -11.22
CA ALA A 189 -4.91 -6.24 -10.55
C ALA A 189 -5.53 -5.60 -9.28
N LEU A 190 -4.71 -5.33 -8.26
CA LEU A 190 -5.10 -4.56 -7.06
C LEU A 190 -4.45 -3.20 -7.04
N PHE A 191 -3.13 -3.16 -7.29
CA PHE A 191 -2.41 -1.91 -7.43
C PHE A 191 -2.50 -1.44 -8.88
N GLU A 192 -3.07 -0.26 -9.04
CA GLU A 192 -3.23 0.44 -10.31
C GLU A 192 -2.25 1.60 -10.41
N TYR A 193 -1.67 1.82 -11.58
CA TYR A 193 -0.58 2.77 -11.76
C TYR A 193 -1.07 4.20 -12.01
N SER A 194 -2.34 4.37 -12.40
CA SER A 194 -2.98 5.67 -12.58
C SER A 194 -4.24 5.84 -11.74
N GLN A 195 -4.61 7.10 -11.49
CA GLN A 195 -5.88 7.42 -10.81
C GLN A 195 -7.08 6.88 -11.60
N SER A 196 -7.03 6.97 -12.93
CA SER A 196 -8.10 6.50 -13.82
C SER A 196 -8.31 4.99 -13.72
N GLU A 197 -7.23 4.20 -13.79
CA GLU A 197 -7.30 2.74 -13.63
C GLU A 197 -7.82 2.36 -12.23
N TYR A 198 -7.32 3.02 -11.19
CA TYR A 198 -7.82 2.84 -9.83
C TYR A 198 -9.33 3.10 -9.76
N LEU A 199 -9.81 4.23 -10.26
CA LEU A 199 -11.24 4.59 -10.21
C LEU A 199 -12.11 3.68 -11.07
N LEU A 200 -11.56 3.05 -12.12
CA LEU A 200 -12.25 2.04 -12.90
C LEU A 200 -12.39 0.72 -12.12
N ASN A 201 -11.38 0.30 -11.37
CA ASN A 201 -11.32 -1.04 -10.79
C ASN A 201 -11.61 -1.13 -9.28
N TYR A 202 -11.49 -0.04 -8.52
CA TYR A 202 -11.64 -0.04 -7.07
C TYR A 202 -13.03 -0.50 -6.58
N HIS A 203 -14.06 -0.46 -7.43
CA HIS A 203 -15.39 -1.00 -7.11
C HIS A 203 -15.37 -2.50 -6.75
N ARG A 204 -14.33 -3.23 -7.14
CA ARG A 204 -14.17 -4.66 -6.86
C ARG A 204 -13.72 -4.94 -5.43
N PHE A 205 -12.93 -4.04 -4.85
CA PHE A 205 -12.24 -4.31 -3.59
C PHE A 205 -12.40 -3.21 -2.54
N SER A 206 -12.56 -1.96 -2.97
CA SER A 206 -12.50 -0.83 -2.05
C SER A 206 -13.82 -0.62 -1.32
N PRO A 207 -13.84 -0.64 0.02
CA PRO A 207 -15.03 -0.28 0.79
C PRO A 207 -15.44 1.19 0.60
N GLY A 208 -14.52 2.04 0.10
CA GLY A 208 -14.80 3.43 -0.25
C GLY A 208 -15.62 3.61 -1.54
N SER A 209 -15.72 2.58 -2.38
CA SER A 209 -16.48 2.63 -3.64
C SER A 209 -18.00 2.66 -3.46
N GLY A 210 -18.50 2.13 -2.35
CA GLY A 210 -19.93 1.95 -2.12
C GLY A 210 -20.59 0.91 -3.03
N SER A 211 -19.80 0.08 -3.72
CA SER A 211 -20.31 -0.92 -4.64
C SER A 211 -21.04 -2.07 -3.93
N PRO A 212 -22.02 -2.72 -4.59
CA PRO A 212 -22.65 -3.93 -4.06
C PRO A 212 -21.64 -5.06 -3.79
N GLN A 213 -20.57 -5.15 -4.57
CA GLN A 213 -19.52 -6.18 -4.45
C GLN A 213 -18.78 -6.10 -3.11
N THR A 214 -18.70 -4.91 -2.52
CA THR A 214 -17.96 -4.67 -1.27
C THR A 214 -18.86 -4.55 -0.05
N GLU A 215 -20.18 -4.64 -0.19
CA GLU A 215 -21.11 -4.28 0.90
C GLU A 215 -20.98 -5.19 2.13
N ASN A 216 -20.82 -6.49 1.95
CA ASN A 216 -20.58 -7.41 3.07
C ASN A 216 -19.27 -7.09 3.81
N HIS A 217 -18.21 -6.75 3.04
CA HIS A 217 -16.92 -6.35 3.59
C HIS A 217 -17.01 -5.00 4.34
N ARG A 218 -17.73 -4.03 3.78
CA ARG A 218 -18.01 -2.74 4.44
C ARG A 218 -18.74 -2.92 5.76
N ARG A 219 -19.74 -3.81 5.80
CA ARG A 219 -20.46 -4.14 7.04
C ARG A 219 -19.52 -4.73 8.09
N ALA A 220 -18.70 -5.71 7.70
CA ALA A 220 -17.74 -6.33 8.60
C ALA A 220 -16.72 -5.33 9.19
N ILE A 221 -16.20 -4.41 8.36
CA ILE A 221 -15.29 -3.35 8.86
C ILE A 221 -16.03 -2.38 9.79
N ARG A 222 -17.26 -1.96 9.47
CA ARG A 222 -18.05 -1.08 10.36
C ARG A 222 -18.28 -1.72 11.71
N GLU A 223 -18.67 -2.99 11.75
CA GLU A 223 -18.86 -3.73 13.00
C GLU A 223 -17.56 -3.82 13.81
N MET A 224 -16.42 -4.04 13.14
CA MET A 224 -15.11 -4.04 13.79
C MET A 224 -14.75 -2.68 14.39
N ILE A 225 -14.93 -1.60 13.62
CA ILE A 225 -14.68 -0.22 14.07
C ILE A 225 -15.57 0.10 15.28
N LEU A 226 -16.86 -0.22 15.20
CA LEU A 226 -17.83 -0.05 16.29
C LEU A 226 -17.38 -0.74 17.57
N ARG A 227 -16.99 -2.02 17.49
CA ARG A 227 -16.55 -2.81 18.66
C ARG A 227 -15.30 -2.24 19.33
N LEU A 228 -14.39 -1.64 18.57
CA LEU A 228 -13.13 -1.10 19.09
C LEU A 228 -13.27 0.34 19.61
N LEU A 229 -14.30 1.06 19.15
CA LEU A 229 -14.57 2.45 19.58
C LEU A 229 -15.54 2.54 20.76
N ALA A 230 -16.48 1.59 20.89
CA ALA A 230 -17.27 1.39 22.11
C ALA A 230 -16.36 1.23 23.35
#